data_AF-A0A519QZP7-F1
#
_entry.id   AF-A0A519QZP7-F1
#
_cell.length_a   1.000
_cell.length_b   1.000
_cell.length_c   1.000
_cell.angle_alpha   90.00
_cell.angle_beta   90.00
_cell.angle_gamma   90.00
#
_symmetry.space_group_name_H-M   'P 1'
#
loop_
_entity.id
_entity.type
_entity.pdbx_description
1 polymer ?
#
loop_
_entity_poly.entity_id
_entity_poly.type
_entity_poly.pdbx_seq_one_letter_code
_entity_poly.pdbx_strand_id
1 'polypeptide(L)'
;LVDERVNIYSDPWNAELPTPNWAGDGRAQQKVNWIEKGIVKNFYNSRYWVQKTGIKSIPRPDGMIMQGGTKSLEELIKGTEKGILVTRLWYIRSVDPQTLLLTGLTRDGTFYIENGEIKFPVKNFRFNESPIIMLNNIEEIGKTERTVSAESDANYLLPTLKVKDFTFTSLSDAV
;
A
#
# COMPACT_ATOMS: atom_id res chain seq x y z
N LEU A 1 10.54 11.22 3.66
CA LEU A 1 9.72 11.28 2.42
C LEU A 1 8.26 11.07 2.78
N VAL A 2 7.99 10.01 3.53
CA VAL A 2 6.70 9.73 4.15
C VAL A 2 6.83 9.70 5.68
N ASP A 3 5.76 9.41 6.40
CA ASP A 3 5.75 9.27 7.87
C ASP A 3 6.86 8.33 8.39
N GLU A 4 7.50 8.70 9.49
CA GLU A 4 8.64 7.95 10.06
C GLU A 4 8.28 6.56 10.58
N ARG A 5 7.00 6.26 10.81
CA ARG A 5 6.54 4.92 11.20
C ARG A 5 6.52 3.97 10.01
N VAL A 6 6.58 4.46 8.78
CA VAL A 6 6.54 3.65 7.56
C VAL A 6 7.87 2.93 7.35
N ASN A 7 7.82 1.61 7.39
CA ASN A 7 8.93 0.71 7.10
C ASN A 7 8.44 -0.37 6.13
N ILE A 8 9.04 -0.42 4.95
CA ILE A 8 8.63 -1.29 3.85
C ILE A 8 9.84 -2.07 3.34
N TYR A 9 9.72 -3.39 3.28
CA TYR A 9 10.77 -4.29 2.83
C TYR A 9 10.20 -5.47 2.04
N SER A 10 11.04 -6.11 1.25
CA SER A 10 10.76 -7.43 0.66
C SER A 10 11.71 -8.44 1.27
N ASP A 11 11.23 -9.67 1.50
CA ASP A 11 12.04 -10.76 2.03
C ASP A 11 11.51 -12.09 1.47
N PRO A 12 12.19 -12.70 0.48
CA PRO A 12 11.69 -13.92 -0.17
C PRO A 12 11.63 -15.11 0.78
N TRP A 13 12.34 -15.05 1.91
CA TRP A 13 12.36 -16.09 2.94
C TRP A 13 11.40 -15.82 4.10
N ASN A 14 10.55 -14.80 4.01
CA ASN A 14 9.56 -14.56 5.04
C ASN A 14 8.55 -15.72 5.12
N ALA A 15 8.44 -16.38 6.28
CA ALA A 15 7.54 -17.51 6.46
C ALA A 15 6.05 -17.15 6.26
N GLU A 16 5.68 -15.90 6.56
CA GLU A 16 4.32 -15.40 6.37
C GLU A 16 4.08 -14.90 4.94
N LEU A 17 5.11 -14.62 4.14
CA LEU A 17 4.95 -14.23 2.74
C LEU A 17 6.11 -14.79 1.90
N PRO A 18 6.15 -16.11 1.69
CA PRO A 18 7.17 -16.70 0.85
C PRO A 18 6.96 -16.23 -0.59
N THR A 19 8.04 -15.76 -1.22
CA THR A 19 8.05 -15.39 -2.64
C THR A 19 9.10 -16.20 -3.38
N PRO A 20 9.10 -16.22 -4.73
CA PRO A 20 10.20 -16.82 -5.48
C PRO A 20 11.56 -16.29 -5.04
N ASN A 21 12.55 -17.18 -5.00
CA ASN A 21 13.95 -16.83 -4.67
C ASN A 21 14.69 -16.22 -5.87
N TRP A 22 14.06 -16.18 -7.04
CA TRP A 22 14.61 -15.67 -8.28
C TRP A 22 13.55 -14.79 -8.94
N ALA A 23 13.94 -13.58 -9.32
CA ALA A 23 13.08 -12.68 -10.08
C ALA A 23 12.85 -13.24 -11.50
N GLY A 24 11.82 -12.75 -12.20
CA GLY A 24 11.50 -13.18 -13.56
C GLY A 24 12.63 -12.99 -14.59
N ASP A 25 13.63 -12.15 -14.30
CA ASP A 25 14.83 -11.98 -15.12
C ASP A 25 16.03 -12.86 -14.69
N GLY A 26 15.79 -13.85 -13.82
CA GLY A 26 16.76 -14.83 -13.36
C GLY A 26 17.79 -14.29 -12.36
N ARG A 27 17.62 -13.09 -11.80
CA ARG A 27 18.46 -12.61 -10.70
C ARG A 27 17.93 -13.11 -9.36
N ALA A 28 18.85 -13.49 -8.46
CA ALA A 28 18.48 -13.93 -7.12
C ALA A 28 17.81 -12.80 -6.33
N GLN A 29 16.66 -13.09 -5.74
CA GLN A 29 16.01 -12.20 -4.79
C GLN A 29 16.80 -12.16 -3.48
N GLN A 30 16.67 -11.04 -2.78
CA GLN A 30 17.30 -10.83 -1.48
C GLN A 30 16.33 -10.09 -0.57
N LYS A 31 16.59 -10.12 0.73
CA LYS A 31 15.94 -9.19 1.64
C LYS A 31 16.41 -7.77 1.31
N VAL A 32 15.47 -6.88 1.03
CA VAL A 32 15.75 -5.48 0.67
C VAL A 32 14.79 -4.58 1.43
N ASN A 33 15.37 -3.62 2.17
CA ASN A 33 14.60 -2.53 2.76
C ASN A 33 14.42 -1.44 1.70
N TRP A 34 13.17 -1.10 1.39
CA TRP A 34 12.82 -0.10 0.38
C TRP A 34 12.59 1.25 1.02
N ILE A 35 11.87 1.28 2.13
CA ILE A 35 11.65 2.45 2.97
C ILE A 35 11.99 2.08 4.41
N GLU A 36 12.86 2.86 5.04
CA GLU A 36 13.18 2.76 6.46
C GLU A 36 12.91 4.12 7.11
N LYS A 37 12.10 4.12 8.17
CA LYS A 37 11.69 5.32 8.90
C LYS A 37 11.21 6.45 7.97
N GLY A 38 10.37 6.12 7.00
CA GLY A 38 9.84 7.06 6.02
C GLY A 38 10.85 7.58 4.98
N ILE A 39 12.07 7.03 4.94
CA ILE A 39 13.13 7.42 4.00
C ILE A 39 13.36 6.29 2.99
N VAL A 40 13.38 6.62 1.71
CA VAL A 40 13.68 5.66 0.64
C VAL A 40 15.15 5.26 0.70
N LYS A 41 15.41 3.94 0.70
CA LYS A 41 16.76 3.36 0.84
C LYS A 41 17.27 2.75 -0.45
N ASN A 42 16.40 2.12 -1.23
CA ASN A 42 16.78 1.38 -2.43
C ASN A 42 15.75 1.53 -3.54
N PHE A 43 16.20 1.33 -4.78
CA PHE A 43 15.36 1.18 -5.97
C PHE A 43 15.78 -0.09 -6.70
N TYR A 44 14.81 -0.82 -7.24
CA TYR A 44 15.13 -1.91 -8.16
C TYR A 44 15.59 -1.32 -9.50
N ASN A 45 16.37 -2.08 -10.25
CA ASN A 45 16.96 -1.62 -11.50
C ASN A 45 17.03 -2.74 -12.53
N SER A 46 17.16 -2.36 -13.81
CA SER A 46 17.41 -3.30 -14.88
C SER A 46 18.90 -3.61 -15.02
N ARG A 47 19.23 -4.77 -15.58
CA ARG A 47 20.62 -5.15 -15.90
C ARG A 47 21.32 -4.12 -16.79
N TYR A 48 20.58 -3.52 -17.71
CA TYR A 48 21.09 -2.46 -18.59
C TYR A 48 21.63 -1.27 -17.79
N TRP A 49 20.86 -0.75 -16.82
CA TRP A 49 21.30 0.38 -16.00
C TRP A 49 22.44 0.01 -15.08
N VAL A 50 22.43 -1.20 -14.51
CA VAL A 50 23.57 -1.73 -13.73
C VAL A 50 24.85 -1.71 -14.55
N GLN A 51 24.83 -2.20 -15.79
CA GLN A 51 26.00 -2.21 -16.68
C GLN A 51 26.45 -0.79 -17.04
N LYS A 52 25.49 0.12 -17.27
CA LYS A 52 25.78 1.48 -17.71
C LYS A 52 26.32 2.39 -16.59
N THR A 53 25.85 2.22 -15.35
CA THR A 53 26.16 3.15 -14.25
C THR A 53 26.96 2.51 -13.12
N GLY A 54 27.14 1.18 -13.12
CA GLY A 54 27.86 0.46 -12.07
C GLY A 54 27.11 0.40 -10.73
N ILE A 55 25.83 0.79 -10.67
CA ILE A 55 25.03 0.72 -9.44
C ILE A 55 24.79 -0.74 -9.02
N LYS A 56 24.53 -0.96 -7.72
CA LYS A 56 24.19 -2.28 -7.19
C LYS A 56 23.00 -2.88 -7.95
N SER A 57 23.15 -4.11 -8.45
CA SER A 57 22.06 -4.85 -9.07
C SER A 57 21.03 -5.26 -8.02
N ILE A 58 19.83 -4.70 -8.11
CA ILE A 58 18.69 -5.04 -7.24
C ILE A 58 17.52 -5.44 -8.14
N PRO A 59 17.07 -6.71 -8.12
CA PRO A 59 15.91 -7.13 -8.90
C PRO A 59 14.61 -6.52 -8.37
N ARG A 60 13.58 -6.50 -9.23
CA ARG A 60 12.23 -6.11 -8.82
C ARG A 60 11.72 -7.13 -7.79
N PRO A 61 11.16 -6.70 -6.65
CA PRO A 61 10.63 -7.64 -5.66
C PRO A 61 9.38 -8.37 -6.17
N ASP A 62 9.20 -9.61 -5.73
CA ASP A 62 8.00 -10.43 -6.02
C ASP A 62 6.93 -10.33 -4.92
N GLY A 63 7.19 -9.56 -3.86
CA GLY A 63 6.24 -9.29 -2.78
C GLY A 63 6.72 -8.12 -1.93
N MET A 64 5.83 -7.60 -1.10
CA MET A 64 6.11 -6.45 -0.23
C MET A 64 5.50 -6.62 1.14
N ILE A 65 6.25 -6.20 2.15
CA ILE A 65 5.87 -6.25 3.55
C ILE A 65 5.99 -4.84 4.11
N MET A 66 4.92 -4.33 4.70
CA MET A 66 4.93 -3.11 5.50
C MET A 66 4.78 -3.48 6.97
N GLN A 67 5.70 -2.99 7.81
CA GLN A 67 5.59 -3.16 9.25
C GLN A 67 4.38 -2.39 9.77
N GLY A 68 3.56 -3.07 10.57
CA GLY A 68 2.35 -2.56 11.18
C GLY A 68 2.54 -2.19 12.65
N GLY A 69 1.47 -1.67 13.24
CA GLY A 69 1.32 -1.54 14.68
C GLY A 69 0.73 -2.82 15.30
N THR A 70 0.00 -2.66 16.40
CA THR A 70 -0.60 -3.78 17.15
C THR A 70 -2.12 -3.80 17.10
N LYS A 71 -2.76 -2.69 16.72
CA LYS A 71 -4.22 -2.55 16.75
C LYS A 71 -4.90 -3.39 15.68
N SER A 72 -6.01 -4.03 16.01
CA SER A 72 -6.88 -4.69 15.05
C SER A 72 -7.70 -3.69 14.23
N LEU A 73 -8.32 -4.16 13.14
CA LEU A 73 -9.24 -3.34 12.36
C LEU A 73 -10.40 -2.82 13.23
N GLU A 74 -10.96 -3.67 14.09
CA GLU A 74 -12.06 -3.31 15.00
C GLU A 74 -11.65 -2.22 15.98
N GLU A 75 -10.41 -2.25 16.48
CA GLU A 75 -9.88 -1.21 17.36
C GLU A 75 -9.71 0.12 16.63
N LEU A 76 -9.23 0.10 15.38
CA LEU A 76 -9.16 1.30 14.54
C LEU A 76 -10.55 1.88 14.23
N ILE A 77 -11.53 1.01 13.95
CA ILE A 77 -12.92 1.41 13.73
C ILE A 77 -13.47 2.06 15.00
N LYS A 78 -13.34 1.42 16.17
CA LYS A 78 -13.80 1.95 17.47
C LYS A 78 -13.21 3.33 17.77
N GLY A 79 -11.96 3.57 17.39
CA GLY A 79 -11.28 4.86 17.56
C GLY A 79 -11.61 5.92 16.49
N THR A 80 -12.60 5.69 15.63
CA THR A 80 -12.94 6.60 14.53
C THR A 80 -14.29 7.27 14.78
N GLU A 81 -14.29 8.59 14.96
CA GLU A 81 -15.51 9.38 15.16
C GLU A 81 -16.35 9.45 13.89
N LYS A 82 -15.74 9.79 12.76
CA LYS A 82 -16.35 9.75 11.42
C LYS A 82 -15.32 9.31 10.40
N GLY A 83 -15.69 8.40 9.51
CA GLY A 83 -14.76 7.93 8.49
C GLY A 83 -15.42 7.04 7.46
N ILE A 84 -14.65 6.67 6.44
CA ILE A 84 -15.05 5.72 5.42
C ILE A 84 -14.12 4.50 5.52
N LEU A 85 -14.68 3.34 5.81
CA LEU A 85 -13.97 2.08 5.68
C LEU A 85 -13.92 1.69 4.19
N VAL A 86 -12.71 1.75 3.63
CA VAL A 86 -12.43 1.26 2.27
C VAL A 86 -11.80 -0.11 2.37
N THR A 87 -12.48 -1.14 1.88
CA THR A 87 -11.97 -2.52 1.90
C THR A 87 -11.12 -2.84 0.68
N ARG A 88 -11.36 -2.15 -0.45
CA ARG A 88 -10.63 -2.36 -1.69
C ARG A 88 -10.59 -1.11 -2.58
N LEU A 89 -9.43 -0.91 -3.20
CA LEU A 89 -9.22 0.03 -4.30
C LEU A 89 -9.10 -0.74 -5.62
N TRP A 90 -9.65 -0.19 -6.69
CA TRP A 90 -9.77 -0.82 -8.00
C TRP A 90 -9.52 0.19 -9.12
N TYR A 91 -9.15 -0.33 -10.31
CA TYR A 91 -8.93 0.46 -11.52
C TYR A 91 -7.92 1.58 -11.31
N ILE A 92 -6.77 1.26 -10.70
CA ILE A 92 -5.77 2.28 -10.34
C ILE A 92 -4.97 2.65 -11.59
N ARG A 93 -4.95 3.93 -11.95
CA ARG A 93 -4.23 4.46 -13.12
C ARG A 93 -3.35 5.62 -12.72
N SER A 94 -2.19 5.75 -13.36
CA SER A 94 -1.33 6.91 -13.18
C SER A 94 -1.91 8.11 -13.91
N VAL A 95 -2.03 9.23 -13.20
CA VAL A 95 -2.43 10.54 -13.77
C VAL A 95 -1.19 11.38 -14.02
N ASP A 96 -0.32 11.49 -13.01
CA ASP A 96 0.97 12.17 -13.12
C ASP A 96 2.07 11.34 -12.42
N PRO A 97 2.99 10.72 -13.18
CA PRO A 97 4.08 9.95 -12.61
C PRO A 97 5.08 10.77 -11.78
N GLN A 98 5.23 12.07 -12.03
CA GLN A 98 6.23 12.89 -11.32
C GLN A 98 5.84 13.11 -9.86
N THR A 99 4.56 13.38 -9.61
CA THR A 99 4.00 13.55 -8.27
C THR A 99 3.43 12.25 -7.67
N LEU A 100 3.50 11.17 -8.45
CA LEU A 100 2.85 9.89 -8.15
C LEU A 100 1.33 10.04 -7.94
N LEU A 101 0.68 10.96 -8.65
CA LEU A 101 -0.77 11.10 -8.60
C LEU A 101 -1.45 9.93 -9.30
N LEU A 102 -2.30 9.23 -8.57
CA LEU A 102 -3.07 8.08 -9.04
C LEU A 102 -4.57 8.37 -9.00
N THR A 103 -5.31 7.83 -9.95
CA THR A 103 -6.77 7.81 -9.92
C THR A 103 -7.26 6.38 -9.79
N GLY A 104 -8.43 6.20 -9.18
CA GLY A 104 -9.06 4.89 -9.11
C GLY A 104 -10.47 4.96 -8.51
N LEU A 105 -10.97 3.79 -8.10
CA LEU A 105 -12.28 3.60 -7.52
C LEU A 105 -12.18 2.81 -6.22
N THR A 106 -13.10 3.05 -5.27
CA THR A 106 -13.39 2.05 -4.23
C THR A 106 -14.28 0.94 -4.81
N ARG A 107 -14.15 -0.29 -4.31
CA ARG A 107 -14.98 -1.43 -4.75
C ARG A 107 -15.17 -2.44 -3.61
N ASP A 108 -16.08 -3.39 -3.80
CA ASP A 108 -16.25 -4.58 -2.95
C ASP A 108 -16.53 -4.25 -1.47
N GLY A 109 -17.34 -3.20 -1.25
CA GLY A 109 -17.82 -2.76 0.06
C GLY A 109 -17.13 -1.50 0.56
N THR A 110 -17.84 -0.38 0.53
CA THR A 110 -17.42 0.86 1.17
C THR A 110 -18.42 1.19 2.27
N PHE A 111 -17.97 1.50 3.48
CA PHE A 111 -18.87 1.65 4.63
C PHE A 111 -18.62 2.94 5.40
N TYR A 112 -19.70 3.59 5.85
CA TYR A 112 -19.60 4.75 6.73
C TYR A 112 -19.39 4.30 8.18
N ILE A 113 -18.38 4.87 8.83
CA ILE A 113 -18.11 4.72 10.26
C ILE A 113 -18.60 5.99 10.96
N GLU A 114 -19.33 5.83 12.06
CA GLU A 114 -19.66 6.92 12.98
C GLU A 114 -19.62 6.44 14.43
N ASN A 115 -18.96 7.21 15.29
CA ASN A 115 -18.78 6.95 16.72
C ASN A 115 -18.32 5.53 17.03
N GLY A 116 -17.31 5.05 16.30
CA GLY A 116 -16.73 3.74 16.54
C GLY A 116 -17.46 2.55 15.93
N GLU A 117 -18.50 2.77 15.12
CA GLU A 117 -19.33 1.71 14.55
C GLU A 117 -19.55 1.87 13.05
N ILE A 118 -19.54 0.76 12.31
CA ILE A 118 -20.00 0.73 10.92
C ILE A 118 -21.53 0.90 10.92
N LYS A 119 -22.02 1.97 10.27
CA LYS A 119 -23.45 2.28 10.26
C LYS A 119 -24.19 1.69 9.06
N PHE A 120 -23.66 1.90 7.85
CA PHE A 120 -24.28 1.43 6.61
C PHE A 120 -23.28 1.43 5.45
N PRO A 121 -23.52 0.62 4.40
CA PRO A 121 -22.76 0.72 3.17
C PRO A 121 -23.04 2.06 2.46
N VAL A 122 -22.03 2.60 1.79
CA VAL A 122 -22.12 3.79 0.96
C VAL A 122 -21.78 3.47 -0.49
N LYS A 123 -22.12 4.37 -1.41
CA LYS A 123 -21.72 4.25 -2.82
C LYS A 123 -20.19 4.23 -2.95
N ASN A 124 -19.71 3.60 -4.02
CA ASN A 124 -18.31 3.65 -4.38
C ASN A 124 -17.89 5.10 -4.70
N PHE A 125 -16.63 5.42 -4.43
CA PHE A 125 -16.06 6.73 -4.72
C PHE A 125 -15.00 6.62 -5.81
N ARG A 126 -14.86 7.67 -6.62
CA ARG A 126 -13.63 7.94 -7.34
C ARG A 126 -12.67 8.68 -6.44
N PHE A 127 -11.39 8.37 -6.56
CA PHE A 127 -10.33 9.10 -5.87
C PHE A 127 -9.27 9.61 -6.85
N ASN A 128 -8.56 10.64 -6.43
CA ASN A 128 -7.30 11.10 -7.02
C ASN A 128 -6.34 11.36 -5.87
N GLU A 129 -5.37 10.47 -5.65
CA GLU A 129 -4.52 10.51 -4.47
C GLU A 129 -3.09 10.11 -4.80
N SER A 130 -2.13 10.71 -4.09
CA SER A 130 -0.74 10.28 -4.14
C SER A 130 -0.45 9.36 -2.94
N PRO A 131 0.15 8.18 -3.14
CA PRO A 131 0.55 7.32 -2.02
C PRO A 131 1.59 8.01 -1.12
N ILE A 132 2.34 9.01 -1.63
CA ILE A 132 3.26 9.79 -0.80
C ILE A 132 2.51 10.73 0.14
N ILE A 133 1.45 11.38 -0.33
CA ILE A 133 0.61 12.26 0.50
C ILE A 133 -0.16 11.39 1.52
N MET A 134 -0.82 10.33 1.05
CA MET A 134 -1.52 9.36 1.89
C MET A 134 -0.65 8.82 3.03
N LEU A 135 0.58 8.38 2.74
CA LEU A 135 1.50 7.85 3.75
C LEU A 135 2.08 8.92 4.69
N ASN A 136 1.98 10.21 4.37
CA ASN A 136 2.31 11.31 5.30
C ASN A 136 1.12 11.67 6.21
N ASN A 137 -0.10 11.32 5.82
CA ASN A 137 -1.34 11.62 6.55
C ASN A 137 -1.83 10.44 7.39
N ILE A 138 -0.94 9.52 7.75
CA ILE A 138 -1.29 8.39 8.61
C ILE A 138 -1.60 8.91 10.02
N GLU A 139 -2.78 8.60 10.54
CA GLU A 139 -3.11 8.79 11.95
C GLU A 139 -2.70 7.56 12.74
N GLU A 140 -3.10 6.38 12.27
CA GLU A 140 -2.88 5.10 12.95
C GLU A 140 -2.51 3.97 11.97
N ILE A 141 -1.69 3.04 12.44
CA ILE A 141 -1.26 1.85 11.70
C ILE A 141 -1.73 0.62 12.48
N GLY A 142 -2.57 -0.19 11.85
CA GLY A 142 -3.03 -1.47 12.39
C GLY A 142 -1.95 -2.55 12.33
N LYS A 143 -2.26 -3.73 12.83
CA LYS A 143 -1.44 -4.92 12.67
C LYS A 143 -1.28 -5.28 11.19
N THR A 144 -0.11 -5.79 10.82
CA THR A 144 0.15 -6.30 9.47
C THR A 144 -0.67 -7.56 9.20
N GLU A 145 -1.38 -7.62 8.07
CA GLU A 145 -2.17 -8.77 7.66
C GLU A 145 -1.90 -9.15 6.20
N ARG A 146 -2.28 -10.38 5.83
CA ARG A 146 -2.19 -10.86 4.45
C ARG A 146 -3.21 -10.14 3.59
N THR A 147 -2.75 -9.61 2.48
CA THR A 147 -3.58 -8.94 1.48
C THR A 147 -3.20 -9.41 0.08
N VAL A 148 -4.15 -9.36 -0.84
CA VAL A 148 -3.93 -9.66 -2.25
C VAL A 148 -4.38 -8.48 -3.09
N SER A 149 -3.55 -8.05 -4.03
CA SER A 149 -3.94 -7.02 -4.99
C SER A 149 -4.92 -7.61 -5.99
N ALA A 150 -6.11 -7.02 -6.08
CA ALA A 150 -7.13 -7.47 -7.00
C ALA A 150 -6.81 -7.18 -8.48
N GLU A 151 -5.86 -6.27 -8.76
CA GLU A 151 -5.45 -5.95 -10.15
C GLU A 151 -4.25 -6.74 -10.65
N SER A 152 -3.43 -7.30 -9.75
CA SER A 152 -2.16 -7.95 -10.10
C SER A 152 -2.00 -9.35 -9.54
N ASP A 153 -2.95 -9.81 -8.71
CA ASP A 153 -2.90 -11.06 -7.94
C ASP A 153 -1.66 -11.21 -7.05
N ALA A 154 -0.91 -10.12 -6.85
CA ALA A 154 0.27 -10.09 -6.01
C ALA A 154 -0.14 -10.15 -4.53
N ASN A 155 0.58 -10.98 -3.77
CA ASN A 155 0.39 -11.15 -2.34
C ASN A 155 1.29 -10.19 -1.56
N TYR A 156 0.74 -9.63 -0.48
CA TYR A 156 1.44 -8.69 0.38
C TYR A 156 1.14 -8.95 1.86
N LEU A 157 1.99 -8.41 2.72
CA LEU A 157 1.74 -8.25 4.14
C LEU A 157 1.66 -6.75 4.43
N LEU A 158 0.46 -6.22 4.57
CA LEU A 158 0.23 -4.78 4.74
C LEU A 158 -0.68 -4.54 5.94
N PRO A 159 -0.46 -3.48 6.73
CA PRO A 159 -1.38 -3.09 7.78
C PRO A 159 -2.59 -2.34 7.22
N THR A 160 -3.68 -2.37 7.97
CA THR A 160 -4.74 -1.37 7.80
C THR A 160 -4.18 0.00 8.18
N LEU A 161 -4.48 1.03 7.39
CA LEU A 161 -4.09 2.41 7.68
C LEU A 161 -5.34 3.25 7.93
N LYS A 162 -5.34 4.01 9.03
CA LYS A 162 -6.25 5.13 9.22
C LYS A 162 -5.55 6.39 8.73
N VAL A 163 -6.09 6.99 7.68
CA VAL A 163 -5.47 8.11 6.97
C VAL A 163 -6.46 9.28 6.97
N LYS A 164 -5.98 10.46 7.35
CA LYS A 164 -6.76 11.70 7.21
C LYS A 164 -6.55 12.32 5.82
N ASP A 165 -7.46 13.19 5.43
CA ASP A 165 -7.34 14.00 4.21
C ASP A 165 -7.11 13.17 2.92
N PHE A 166 -7.69 11.96 2.84
CA PHE A 166 -7.69 11.16 1.61
C PHE A 166 -8.69 11.74 0.60
N THR A 167 -8.24 11.95 -0.64
CA THR A 167 -8.98 12.74 -1.62
C THR A 167 -9.95 11.90 -2.46
N PHE A 168 -11.22 11.84 -2.05
CA PHE A 168 -12.33 11.36 -2.89
C PHE A 168 -12.88 12.51 -3.75
N THR A 169 -13.00 12.29 -5.06
CA THR A 169 -13.36 13.35 -6.01
C THR A 169 -14.80 13.30 -6.50
N SER A 170 -15.43 12.12 -6.51
CA SER A 170 -16.83 11.98 -6.92
C SER A 170 -17.44 10.67 -6.42
N LEU A 171 -18.76 10.58 -6.46
CA LEU A 171 -19.46 9.30 -6.39
C LEU A 171 -19.23 8.51 -7.69
N SER A 172 -19.35 7.19 -7.60
CA SER A 172 -19.25 6.26 -8.72
C SER A 172 -20.39 5.24 -8.65
N ASP A 173 -21.13 5.13 -9.75
CA ASP A 173 -22.15 4.07 -9.93
C ASP A 173 -21.55 2.78 -10.54
N ALA A 174 -20.23 2.74 -10.77
CA ALA A 174 -19.56 1.54 -11.23
C ALA A 174 -19.62 0.44 -10.14
N VAL A 175 -20.13 -0.72 -10.55
CA VAL A 175 -20.19 -1.96 -9.77
C VAL A 175 -18.82 -2.64 -9.76
#